data_AF-A0A4S8KEW8-F1
#
_entry.id   AF-A0A4S8KEW8-F1
#
_cell.length_a   1.000
_cell.length_b   1.000
_cell.length_c   1.000
_cell.angle_alpha   90.00
_cell.angle_beta   90.00
_cell.angle_gamma   90.00
#
_symmetry.space_group_name_H-M   'P 1'
#
loop_
_entity.id
_entity.type
_entity.pdbx_description
1 polymer ?
#
loop_
_entity_poly.entity_id
_entity_poly.type
_entity_poly.pdbx_seq_one_letter_code
_entity_poly.pdbx_strand_id
1 'polypeptide(L)'
;MTAMATDIDSLPQDLLVDLCVSIVSSSPTPRKDIVRLRASCRRFHEASKARKVGQCMPVKRERAFRWLDAKGYFAFLRSCAECGNLEASLILGLDEIYNRRRKSLGLHHLHKAMKGGHRVAAYTLGIILLQDPQTQPLGIKTLNKLAAMDLPDAPSAHESLISGDVLIATCRREAASAMRDLTWTRLHLRPRSPCTNRLCGRVAKAGKANPWSGEESYSFCSQLCRWTHELYKFSELI
;
A
#
# COMPACT_ATOMS: atom_id res chain seq x y z
N MET A 1 -50.66 4.06 13.16
CA MET A 1 -49.31 3.56 13.45
C MET A 1 -48.33 4.66 13.12
N THR A 2 -47.98 5.50 14.09
CA THR A 2 -46.96 6.53 13.95
C THR A 2 -45.59 5.86 13.98
N ALA A 3 -44.85 5.96 12.88
CA ALA A 3 -43.44 5.60 12.88
C ALA A 3 -42.73 6.52 13.88
N MET A 4 -42.26 5.95 15.00
CA MET A 4 -41.38 6.65 15.92
C MET A 4 -40.11 7.01 15.13
N ALA A 5 -39.99 8.26 14.70
CA ALA A 5 -38.74 8.77 14.18
C ALA A 5 -37.72 8.66 15.32
N THR A 6 -36.76 7.75 15.17
CA THR A 6 -35.64 7.65 16.08
C THR A 6 -34.83 8.92 15.96
N ASP A 7 -34.89 9.75 16.99
CA ASP A 7 -34.09 10.95 17.08
C ASP A 7 -32.59 10.56 17.07
N ILE A 8 -31.80 11.25 16.24
CA ILE A 8 -30.34 11.08 16.21
C ILE A 8 -29.75 11.30 17.60
N ASP A 9 -30.37 12.17 18.39
CA ASP A 9 -29.94 12.44 19.77
C ASP A 9 -30.19 11.29 20.74
N SER A 10 -30.99 10.27 20.37
CA SER A 10 -31.20 9.06 21.16
C SER A 10 -30.22 7.91 20.84
N LEU A 11 -29.47 7.99 19.72
CA LEU A 11 -28.61 6.89 19.28
C LEU A 11 -27.34 6.75 20.14
N PRO A 12 -26.86 5.52 20.43
CA PRO A 12 -25.53 5.31 21.02
C PRO A 12 -24.41 5.91 20.17
N GLN A 13 -23.36 6.42 20.84
CA GLN A 13 -22.24 7.07 20.15
C GLN A 13 -21.51 6.13 19.18
N ASP A 14 -21.36 4.85 19.52
CA ASP A 14 -20.68 3.88 18.67
C ASP A 14 -21.44 3.63 17.35
N LEU A 15 -22.78 3.66 17.37
CA LEU A 15 -23.57 3.58 16.13
C LEU A 15 -23.33 4.80 15.24
N LEU A 16 -23.18 5.99 15.81
CA LEU A 16 -22.84 7.19 15.03
C LEU A 16 -21.44 7.08 14.42
N VAL A 17 -20.48 6.49 15.14
CA VAL A 17 -19.13 6.21 14.61
C VAL A 17 -19.21 5.21 13.46
N ASP A 18 -19.98 4.13 13.61
CA ASP A 18 -20.15 3.13 12.54
C ASP A 18 -20.85 3.71 11.31
N LEU A 19 -21.81 4.64 11.49
CA LEU A 19 -22.37 5.42 10.39
C LEU A 19 -21.32 6.29 9.70
N CYS A 20 -20.47 6.98 10.46
CA CYS A 20 -19.34 7.72 9.88
C CYS A 20 -18.41 6.81 9.08
N VAL A 21 -18.07 5.63 9.61
CA VAL A 21 -17.23 4.62 8.93
C VAL A 21 -17.90 4.14 7.64
N SER A 22 -19.19 3.85 7.69
CA SER A 22 -19.98 3.44 6.52
C SER A 22 -19.96 4.53 5.44
N ILE A 23 -20.18 5.79 5.82
CA ILE A 23 -20.14 6.94 4.90
C ILE A 23 -18.76 7.08 4.26
N VAL A 24 -17.67 7.05 5.02
CA VAL A 24 -16.32 7.19 4.42
C VAL A 24 -15.95 6.01 3.54
N SER A 25 -16.50 4.82 3.78
CA SER A 25 -16.19 3.61 3.01
C SER A 25 -16.97 3.52 1.69
N SER A 26 -18.23 3.95 1.71
CA SER A 26 -19.18 3.80 0.60
C SER A 26 -19.34 5.05 -0.27
N SER A 27 -19.10 6.24 0.28
CA SER A 27 -19.29 7.49 -0.45
C SER A 27 -18.31 7.62 -1.64
N PRO A 28 -18.75 8.20 -2.76
CA PRO A 28 -17.87 8.62 -3.85
C PRO A 28 -17.01 9.84 -3.50
N THR A 29 -17.42 10.64 -2.50
CA THR A 29 -16.72 11.84 -2.01
C THR A 29 -16.51 11.83 -0.50
N PRO A 30 -15.86 10.79 0.04
CA PRO A 30 -15.87 10.47 1.48
C PRO A 30 -15.31 11.60 2.35
N ARG A 31 -14.28 12.32 1.89
CA ARG A 31 -13.76 13.47 2.64
C ARG A 31 -14.74 14.63 2.71
N LYS A 32 -15.44 14.95 1.61
CA LYS A 32 -16.42 16.04 1.59
C LYS A 32 -17.64 15.69 2.44
N ASP A 33 -18.09 14.44 2.36
CA ASP A 33 -19.30 14.01 3.04
C ASP A 33 -19.10 13.86 4.54
N ILE A 34 -17.94 13.39 5.00
CA ILE A 34 -17.65 13.39 6.44
C ILE A 34 -17.55 14.82 7.00
N VAL A 35 -17.04 15.79 6.22
CA VAL A 35 -17.00 17.20 6.64
C VAL A 35 -18.41 17.79 6.73
N ARG A 36 -19.29 17.47 5.79
CA ARG A 36 -20.71 17.88 5.83
C ARG A 36 -21.45 17.24 7.01
N LEU A 37 -21.24 15.94 7.24
CA LEU A 37 -21.82 15.22 8.37
C LEU A 37 -21.34 15.80 9.71
N ARG A 38 -20.04 16.14 9.81
CA ARG A 38 -19.49 16.82 10.97
C ARG A 38 -20.15 18.18 11.24
N ALA A 39 -20.57 18.87 10.19
CA ALA A 39 -21.22 20.18 10.29
C ALA A 39 -22.72 20.10 10.57
N SER A 40 -23.36 18.93 10.40
CA SER A 40 -24.81 18.80 10.55
C SER A 40 -25.26 18.80 12.01
N CYS A 41 -24.52 18.14 12.92
CA CYS A 41 -24.84 18.17 14.35
C CYS A 41 -23.61 17.89 15.23
N ARG A 42 -23.72 18.30 16.51
CA ARG A 42 -22.65 18.11 17.51
C ARG A 42 -22.31 16.63 17.75
N ARG A 43 -23.30 15.74 17.67
CA ARG A 43 -23.09 14.31 17.91
C ARG A 43 -22.24 13.67 16.81
N PHE A 44 -22.54 13.97 15.55
CA PHE A 44 -21.70 13.57 14.43
C PHE A 44 -20.37 14.31 14.40
N HIS A 45 -20.32 15.55 14.89
CA HIS A 45 -19.06 16.24 15.10
C HIS A 45 -18.11 15.42 15.98
N GLU A 46 -18.60 14.95 17.13
CA GLU A 46 -17.81 14.08 18.02
C GLU A 46 -17.55 12.69 17.44
N ALA A 47 -18.56 12.07 16.81
CA ALA A 47 -18.41 10.73 16.21
C ALA A 47 -17.35 10.71 15.11
N SER A 48 -17.29 11.76 14.29
CA SER A 48 -16.32 11.88 13.18
C SER A 48 -14.86 11.96 13.67
N LYS A 49 -14.62 12.34 14.93
CA LYS A 49 -13.26 12.37 15.53
C LYS A 49 -12.77 10.98 15.95
N ALA A 50 -13.65 9.97 15.96
CA ALA A 50 -13.25 8.63 16.34
C ALA A 50 -12.16 8.09 15.43
N ARG A 51 -11.12 7.51 16.04
CA ARG A 51 -9.93 7.00 15.35
C ARG A 51 -10.28 6.06 14.18
N LYS A 52 -11.32 5.24 14.35
CA LYS A 52 -11.83 4.29 13.34
C LYS A 52 -12.23 4.98 12.02
N VAL A 53 -12.78 6.19 12.08
CA VAL A 53 -13.18 6.97 10.88
C VAL A 53 -11.95 7.32 10.04
N GLY A 54 -10.89 7.82 10.68
CA GLY A 54 -9.63 8.12 10.00
C GLY A 54 -8.92 6.86 9.48
N GLN A 55 -9.00 5.75 10.22
CA GLN A 55 -8.46 4.44 9.78
C GLN A 55 -9.14 3.93 8.51
N CYS A 56 -10.46 4.05 8.41
CA CYS A 56 -11.25 3.56 7.27
C CYS A 56 -11.30 4.51 6.08
N MET A 57 -10.78 5.74 6.22
CA MET A 57 -10.79 6.74 5.15
C MET A 57 -10.05 6.22 3.89
N PRO A 58 -10.70 6.15 2.71
CA PRO A 58 -10.07 5.63 1.50
C PRO A 58 -9.19 6.70 0.82
N VAL A 59 -8.08 7.06 1.47
CA VAL A 59 -7.18 8.17 1.07
C VAL A 59 -6.67 8.07 -0.38
N LYS A 60 -6.59 6.85 -0.95
CA LYS A 60 -6.24 6.61 -2.36
C LYS A 60 -7.28 7.18 -3.34
N ARG A 61 -8.55 7.26 -2.96
CA ARG A 61 -9.62 7.87 -3.78
C ARG A 61 -9.59 9.40 -3.75
N GLU A 62 -8.98 9.98 -2.73
CA GLU A 62 -8.88 11.43 -2.53
C GLU A 62 -7.64 12.05 -3.21
N ARG A 63 -6.98 11.34 -4.14
CA ARG A 63 -5.76 11.84 -4.83
C ARG A 63 -5.99 13.15 -5.57
N ALA A 64 -7.18 13.36 -6.13
CA ALA A 64 -7.53 14.63 -6.78
C ALA A 64 -7.43 15.83 -5.83
N PHE A 65 -7.60 15.63 -4.52
CA PHE A 65 -7.46 16.70 -3.53
C PHE A 65 -6.04 17.27 -3.49
N ARG A 66 -5.01 16.47 -3.83
CA ARG A 66 -3.63 16.94 -3.93
C ARG A 66 -3.45 18.08 -4.93
N TRP A 67 -4.15 18.02 -6.07
CA TRP A 67 -4.06 19.05 -7.12
C TRP A 67 -4.72 20.36 -6.72
N LEU A 68 -5.76 20.27 -5.88
CA LEU A 68 -6.50 21.44 -5.41
C LEU A 68 -5.79 22.12 -4.23
N ASP A 69 -5.29 21.33 -3.28
CA ASP A 69 -4.58 21.80 -2.10
C ASP A 69 -3.58 20.75 -1.63
N ALA A 70 -2.35 20.84 -2.15
CA ALA A 70 -1.29 19.91 -1.78
C ALA A 70 -0.96 19.96 -0.27
N LYS A 71 -0.99 21.16 0.34
CA LYS A 71 -0.67 21.32 1.76
C LYS A 71 -1.76 20.67 2.63
N GLY A 72 -3.02 20.92 2.32
CA GLY A 72 -4.17 20.31 2.98
C GLY A 72 -4.24 18.81 2.76
N TYR A 73 -3.92 18.32 1.56
CA TYR A 73 -3.84 16.89 1.27
C TYR A 73 -2.81 16.17 2.16
N PHE A 74 -1.59 16.70 2.28
CA PHE A 74 -0.59 16.09 3.15
C PHE A 74 -0.88 16.28 4.65
N ALA A 75 -1.63 17.31 5.06
CA ALA A 75 -2.15 17.41 6.42
C ALA A 75 -3.22 16.36 6.72
N PHE A 76 -4.15 16.16 5.78
CA PHE A 76 -5.16 15.11 5.82
C PHE A 76 -4.55 13.71 5.90
N LEU A 77 -3.56 13.40 5.04
CA LEU A 77 -2.85 12.12 5.09
C LEU A 77 -2.18 11.87 6.44
N ARG A 78 -1.52 12.88 7.01
CA ARG A 78 -0.89 12.77 8.35
C ARG A 78 -1.93 12.44 9.42
N SER A 79 -3.05 13.15 9.43
CA SER A 79 -4.16 12.86 10.35
C SER A 79 -4.68 11.42 10.21
N CYS A 80 -4.91 10.94 8.97
CA CYS A 80 -5.30 9.55 8.74
C CYS A 80 -4.22 8.55 9.21
N ALA A 81 -2.94 8.82 8.96
CA ALA A 81 -1.83 7.96 9.38
C ALA A 81 -1.65 7.91 10.90
N GLU A 82 -1.90 9.02 11.60
CA GLU A 82 -1.98 9.10 13.07
C GLU A 82 -3.13 8.25 13.60
N CYS A 83 -4.29 8.27 12.93
CA CYS A 83 -5.38 7.34 13.23
C CYS A 83 -4.99 5.87 12.98
N GLY A 84 -3.97 5.58 12.18
CA GLY A 84 -3.52 4.21 11.87
C GLY A 84 -3.92 3.74 10.48
N ASN A 85 -4.31 4.65 9.58
CA ASN A 85 -4.52 4.33 8.18
C ASN A 85 -3.19 3.93 7.53
N LEU A 86 -3.12 2.68 7.07
CA LEU A 86 -1.88 2.10 6.55
C LEU A 86 -1.57 2.58 5.13
N GLU A 87 -2.59 2.82 4.30
CA GLU A 87 -2.43 3.39 2.96
C GLU A 87 -1.92 4.84 3.05
N ALA A 88 -2.43 5.63 4.01
CA ALA A 88 -1.90 6.97 4.27
C ALA A 88 -0.42 6.92 4.69
N SER A 89 -0.06 5.92 5.52
CA SER A 89 1.33 5.69 5.92
C SER A 89 2.20 5.26 4.72
N LEU A 90 1.70 4.43 3.80
CA LEU A 90 2.40 4.13 2.55
C LEU A 90 2.68 5.40 1.76
N ILE A 91 1.65 6.20 1.47
CA ILE A 91 1.76 7.42 0.65
C ILE A 91 2.74 8.43 1.27
N LEU A 92 2.64 8.67 2.58
CA LEU A 92 3.59 9.53 3.29
C LEU A 92 5.01 8.97 3.21
N GLY A 93 5.18 7.66 3.38
CA GLY A 93 6.49 7.00 3.27
C GLY A 93 7.18 7.27 1.94
N LEU A 94 6.43 7.17 0.84
CA LEU A 94 6.95 7.45 -0.50
C LEU A 94 7.26 8.94 -0.71
N ASP A 95 6.37 9.84 -0.28
CA ASP A 95 6.60 11.29 -0.37
C ASP A 95 7.86 11.73 0.39
N GLU A 96 8.03 11.22 1.60
CA GLU A 96 9.20 11.53 2.45
C GLU A 96 10.51 11.09 1.80
N ILE A 97 10.56 9.89 1.21
CA ILE A 97 11.78 9.36 0.58
C ILE A 97 12.09 10.10 -0.72
N TYR A 98 11.11 10.21 -1.60
CA TYR A 98 11.37 10.57 -3.00
C TYR A 98 11.22 12.06 -3.29
N ASN A 99 10.25 12.74 -2.65
CA ASN A 99 10.03 14.17 -2.87
C ASN A 99 10.78 15.01 -1.84
N ARG A 100 10.78 14.60 -0.56
CA ARG A 100 11.37 15.39 0.53
C ARG A 100 12.79 14.98 0.93
N ARG A 101 13.29 13.86 0.40
CA ARG A 101 14.62 13.30 0.70
C ARG A 101 14.87 12.99 2.19
N ARG A 102 13.82 12.78 2.98
CA ARG A 102 13.86 12.40 4.40
C ARG A 102 13.72 10.89 4.54
N LYS A 103 14.76 10.16 4.11
CA LYS A 103 14.74 8.68 4.00
C LYS A 103 14.34 7.99 5.31
N SER A 104 14.88 8.42 6.45
CA SER A 104 14.60 7.81 7.77
C SER A 104 13.12 7.88 8.15
N LEU A 105 12.50 9.06 8.01
CA LEU A 105 11.09 9.27 8.30
C LEU A 105 10.20 8.47 7.34
N GLY A 106 10.57 8.44 6.06
CA GLY A 106 9.82 7.65 5.09
C GLY A 106 9.89 6.15 5.34
N LEU A 107 11.06 5.62 5.70
CA LEU A 107 11.21 4.23 6.12
C LEU A 107 10.39 3.93 7.38
N HIS A 108 10.30 4.86 8.33
CA HIS A 108 9.45 4.72 9.52
C HIS A 108 7.97 4.53 9.14
N HIS A 109 7.45 5.37 8.24
CA HIS A 109 6.07 5.26 7.75
C HIS A 109 5.81 3.94 7.01
N LEU A 110 6.70 3.54 6.09
CA LEU A 110 6.57 2.26 5.38
C LEU A 110 6.61 1.06 6.32
N HIS A 111 7.50 1.09 7.30
CA HIS A 111 7.62 0.04 8.30
C HIS A 111 6.39 -0.03 9.21
N LYS A 112 5.80 1.11 9.60
CA LYS A 112 4.52 1.17 10.33
C LYS A 112 3.40 0.53 9.53
N ALA A 113 3.28 0.87 8.25
CA ALA A 113 2.28 0.28 7.35
C ALA A 113 2.47 -1.24 7.18
N MET A 114 3.71 -1.68 6.94
CA MET A 114 4.06 -3.11 6.85
C MET A 114 3.68 -3.85 8.13
N LYS A 115 4.03 -3.33 9.31
CA LYS A 115 3.69 -3.96 10.60
C LYS A 115 2.18 -4.06 10.82
N GLY A 116 1.39 -3.16 10.26
CA GLY A 116 -0.07 -3.25 10.24
C GLY A 116 -0.65 -4.22 9.22
N GLY A 117 0.18 -4.94 8.46
CA GLY A 117 -0.27 -5.91 7.44
C GLY A 117 -0.40 -5.33 6.03
N HIS A 118 0.06 -4.10 5.77
CA HIS A 118 -0.05 -3.49 4.45
C HIS A 118 0.97 -4.07 3.46
N ARG A 119 0.51 -5.01 2.62
CA ARG A 119 1.34 -5.79 1.67
C ARG A 119 2.13 -4.93 0.70
N VAL A 120 1.52 -3.90 0.11
CA VAL A 120 2.21 -2.97 -0.81
C VAL A 120 3.31 -2.18 -0.09
N ALA A 121 3.12 -1.88 1.20
CA ALA A 121 4.16 -1.20 1.98
C ALA A 121 5.31 -2.16 2.34
N ALA A 122 5.00 -3.42 2.64
CA ALA A 122 6.00 -4.47 2.83
C ALA A 122 6.86 -4.65 1.58
N TYR A 123 6.22 -4.77 0.41
CA TYR A 123 6.90 -4.84 -0.89
C TYR A 123 7.81 -3.64 -1.11
N THR A 124 7.25 -2.42 -0.98
CA THR A 124 8.00 -1.19 -1.26
C THR A 124 9.18 -1.00 -0.30
N LEU A 125 8.99 -1.31 0.99
CA LEU A 125 10.07 -1.31 1.96
C LEU A 125 11.17 -2.32 1.58
N GLY A 126 10.78 -3.54 1.20
CA GLY A 126 11.71 -4.57 0.74
C GLY A 126 12.56 -4.13 -0.45
N ILE A 127 11.92 -3.54 -1.47
CA ILE A 127 12.58 -2.99 -2.66
C ILE A 127 13.55 -1.85 -2.33
N ILE A 128 13.18 -0.96 -1.40
CA ILE A 128 14.04 0.15 -0.99
C ILE A 128 15.26 -0.35 -0.22
N LEU A 129 15.06 -1.30 0.70
CA LEU A 129 16.15 -1.88 1.50
C LEU A 129 17.10 -2.73 0.66
N LEU A 130 16.61 -3.37 -0.41
CA LEU A 130 17.40 -4.19 -1.32
C LEU A 130 18.51 -3.39 -2.04
N GLN A 131 18.30 -2.09 -2.24
CA GLN A 131 19.19 -1.21 -3.01
C GLN A 131 20.47 -0.84 -2.25
N ASP A 132 20.46 -0.94 -0.93
CA ASP A 132 21.59 -0.56 -0.08
C ASP A 132 22.23 -1.85 0.49
N PRO A 133 23.52 -2.12 0.21
CA PRO A 133 24.20 -3.33 0.67
C PRO A 133 24.06 -3.58 2.17
N GLN A 134 23.99 -2.53 2.99
CA GLN A 134 23.88 -2.66 4.45
C GLN A 134 22.48 -3.16 4.88
N THR A 135 21.44 -2.76 4.15
CA THR A 135 20.05 -3.18 4.44
C THR A 135 19.55 -4.30 3.54
N GLN A 136 20.34 -4.71 2.55
CA GLN A 136 19.96 -5.71 1.55
C GLN A 136 19.48 -7.04 2.15
N PRO A 137 20.15 -7.63 3.16
CA PRO A 137 19.66 -8.86 3.79
C PRO A 137 18.27 -8.70 4.40
N LEU A 138 17.97 -7.53 4.98
CA LEU A 138 16.66 -7.22 5.53
C LEU A 138 15.61 -7.03 4.43
N GLY A 139 15.99 -6.41 3.30
CA GLY A 139 15.15 -6.30 2.11
C GLY A 139 14.74 -7.67 1.57
N ILE A 140 15.71 -8.56 1.35
CA ILE A 140 15.48 -9.95 0.91
C ILE A 140 14.58 -10.69 1.90
N LYS A 141 14.85 -10.57 3.21
CA LYS A 141 14.02 -11.20 4.25
C LYS A 141 12.58 -10.72 4.20
N THR A 142 12.37 -9.41 4.01
CA THR A 142 11.02 -8.82 3.91
C THR A 142 10.28 -9.34 2.69
N LEU A 143 10.93 -9.36 1.52
CA LEU A 143 10.34 -9.83 0.27
C LEU A 143 10.04 -11.33 0.28
N ASN A 144 10.95 -12.15 0.83
CA ASN A 144 10.71 -13.59 1.03
C ASN A 144 9.49 -13.85 1.92
N LYS A 145 9.37 -13.11 3.03
CA LYS A 145 8.20 -13.23 3.92
C LYS A 145 6.90 -12.86 3.21
N LEU A 146 6.91 -11.79 2.40
CA LEU A 146 5.74 -11.39 1.63
C LEU A 146 5.36 -12.45 0.59
N ALA A 147 6.33 -12.99 -0.14
CA ALA A 147 6.09 -14.03 -1.15
C ALA A 147 5.62 -15.37 -0.55
N ALA A 148 5.90 -15.61 0.74
CA ALA A 148 5.43 -16.78 1.47
C ALA A 148 4.08 -16.56 2.16
N MET A 149 3.46 -15.38 2.03
CA MET A 149 2.11 -15.17 2.57
C MET A 149 1.08 -15.86 1.69
N ASP A 150 0.20 -16.62 2.33
CA ASP A 150 -0.98 -17.16 1.66
C ASP A 150 -1.91 -16.00 1.23
N LEU A 151 -2.44 -16.09 0.02
CA LEU A 151 -3.65 -15.36 -0.32
C LEU A 151 -4.77 -15.90 0.57
N PRO A 152 -5.67 -15.04 1.10
CA PRO A 152 -6.90 -15.54 1.72
C PRO A 152 -7.57 -16.51 0.72
N ASP A 153 -7.86 -17.73 1.18
CA ASP A 153 -8.55 -18.81 0.45
C ASP A 153 -7.74 -19.64 -0.58
N ALA A 154 -6.41 -19.72 -0.49
CA ALA A 154 -5.63 -20.64 -1.35
C ALA A 154 -5.76 -22.12 -0.89
N PRO A 155 -6.23 -23.06 -1.73
CA PRO A 155 -6.07 -24.49 -1.48
C PRO A 155 -4.60 -24.90 -1.70
N SER A 156 -4.18 -26.04 -1.13
CA SER A 156 -2.94 -26.83 -1.39
C SER A 156 -1.54 -26.14 -1.51
N ALA A 157 -0.47 -26.91 -1.20
CA ALA A 157 0.91 -26.41 -1.14
C ALA A 157 1.59 -26.09 -2.50
N HIS A 158 1.02 -26.51 -3.64
CA HIS A 158 1.53 -26.15 -4.98
C HIS A 158 0.89 -24.84 -5.49
N GLU A 159 -0.35 -24.56 -5.09
CA GLU A 159 -1.07 -23.32 -5.37
C GLU A 159 -0.57 -22.16 -4.50
N SER A 160 0.00 -22.42 -3.31
CA SER A 160 0.61 -21.39 -2.45
C SER A 160 1.86 -20.72 -3.05
N LEU A 161 2.67 -21.46 -3.84
CA LEU A 161 3.80 -20.90 -4.60
C LEU A 161 3.33 -20.02 -5.78
N ILE A 162 2.26 -20.43 -6.46
CA ILE A 162 1.59 -19.66 -7.53
C ILE A 162 0.99 -18.36 -6.94
N SER A 163 0.42 -18.45 -5.74
CA SER A 163 -0.10 -17.34 -4.96
C SER A 163 0.96 -16.29 -4.62
N GLY A 164 2.18 -16.71 -4.25
CA GLY A 164 3.27 -15.82 -3.89
C GLY A 164 3.75 -14.90 -5.03
N ASP A 165 3.98 -15.46 -6.22
CA ASP A 165 4.42 -14.66 -7.38
C ASP A 165 3.31 -13.72 -7.88
N VAL A 166 2.05 -14.16 -7.85
CA VAL A 166 0.89 -13.30 -8.15
C VAL A 166 0.79 -12.14 -7.15
N LEU A 167 1.02 -12.41 -5.86
CA LEU A 167 1.02 -11.39 -4.82
C LEU A 167 2.14 -10.35 -5.03
N ILE A 168 3.36 -10.81 -5.33
CA ILE A 168 4.48 -9.92 -5.64
C ILE A 168 4.17 -9.06 -6.87
N ALA A 169 3.66 -9.65 -7.96
CA ALA A 169 3.28 -8.92 -9.17
C ALA A 169 2.20 -7.87 -8.90
N THR A 170 1.21 -8.18 -8.06
CA THR A 170 0.15 -7.26 -7.66
C THR A 170 0.72 -6.10 -6.83
N CYS A 171 1.53 -6.41 -5.83
CA CYS A 171 2.20 -5.39 -5.02
C CYS A 171 3.11 -4.50 -5.87
N ARG A 172 3.84 -5.07 -6.85
CA ARG A 172 4.67 -4.33 -7.80
C ARG A 172 3.85 -3.30 -8.58
N ARG A 173 2.73 -3.71 -9.19
CA ARG A 173 1.84 -2.82 -9.95
C ARG A 173 1.26 -1.70 -9.07
N GLU A 174 0.81 -2.05 -7.86
CA GLU A 174 0.23 -1.07 -6.94
C GLU A 174 1.26 -0.09 -6.40
N ALA A 175 2.45 -0.56 -6.03
CA ALA A 175 3.56 0.30 -5.61
C ALA A 175 3.95 1.25 -6.75
N ALA A 176 4.06 0.74 -7.98
CA ALA A 176 4.41 1.56 -9.14
C ALA A 176 3.33 2.62 -9.46
N SER A 177 2.05 2.27 -9.31
CA SER A 177 0.96 3.24 -9.41
C SER A 177 1.02 4.30 -8.30
N ALA A 178 1.27 3.91 -7.04
CA ALA A 178 1.43 4.88 -5.95
C ALA A 178 2.62 5.83 -6.19
N MET A 179 3.72 5.30 -6.71
CA MET A 179 4.91 6.07 -7.05
C MET A 179 4.65 7.07 -8.18
N ARG A 180 4.12 6.63 -9.32
CA ARG A 180 3.78 7.50 -10.46
C ARG A 180 2.82 8.63 -10.09
N ASP A 181 1.87 8.34 -9.21
CA ASP A 181 0.92 9.36 -8.74
C ASP A 181 1.56 10.38 -7.79
N LEU A 182 2.73 10.07 -7.21
CA LEU A 182 3.44 10.92 -6.24
C LEU A 182 4.61 11.69 -6.86
N THR A 183 5.35 11.07 -7.76
CA THR A 183 6.60 11.57 -8.33
C THR A 183 6.46 11.84 -9.82
N TRP A 184 6.76 13.07 -10.23
CA TRP A 184 6.74 13.49 -11.64
C TRP A 184 8.00 13.12 -12.42
N THR A 185 9.08 12.77 -11.72
CA THR A 185 10.35 12.34 -12.32
C THR A 185 10.45 10.83 -12.35
N ARG A 186 10.86 10.27 -13.49
CA ARG A 186 11.22 8.85 -13.59
C ARG A 186 12.28 8.52 -12.55
N LEU A 187 12.00 7.50 -11.75
CA LEU A 187 12.94 7.04 -10.74
C LEU A 187 13.86 6.01 -11.35
N HIS A 188 15.08 6.43 -11.64
CA HIS A 188 16.12 5.53 -12.13
C HIS A 188 16.69 4.70 -10.98
N LEU A 189 16.04 3.58 -10.72
CA LEU A 189 16.68 2.48 -9.98
C LEU A 189 17.73 1.86 -10.90
N ARG A 190 18.93 1.57 -10.37
CA ARG A 190 20.00 0.92 -11.12
C ARG A 190 20.26 -0.47 -10.51
N PRO A 191 19.50 -1.50 -10.91
CA PRO A 191 19.78 -2.87 -10.51
C PRO A 191 21.20 -3.22 -11.02
N ARG A 192 22.10 -3.61 -10.11
CA ARG A 192 23.41 -4.14 -10.51
C ARG A 192 23.27 -5.63 -10.78
N SER A 193 23.98 -6.17 -11.76
CA SER A 193 24.01 -7.64 -11.92
C SER A 193 24.61 -8.25 -10.65
N PRO A 194 23.86 -9.09 -9.91
CA PRO A 194 24.34 -9.65 -8.65
C PRO A 194 25.23 -10.87 -8.84
N CYS A 195 25.33 -11.41 -10.06
CA CYS A 195 26.15 -12.58 -10.37
C CYS A 195 26.72 -12.51 -11.80
N THR A 196 27.66 -13.41 -12.09
CA THR A 196 28.30 -13.56 -13.42
C THR A 196 27.68 -14.68 -14.27
N ASN A 197 26.71 -15.44 -13.72
CA ASN A 197 26.09 -16.56 -14.41
C ASN A 197 25.16 -16.09 -15.53
N ARG A 198 25.53 -16.34 -16.80
CA ARG A 198 24.77 -15.97 -18.00
C ARG A 198 23.44 -16.71 -18.17
N LEU A 199 23.23 -17.80 -17.43
CA LEU A 199 21.98 -18.55 -17.41
C LEU A 199 21.01 -18.05 -16.33
N CYS A 200 21.50 -17.28 -15.35
CA CYS A 200 20.66 -16.71 -14.30
C CYS A 200 19.74 -15.63 -14.88
N GLY A 201 18.46 -15.67 -14.54
CA GLY A 201 17.44 -14.77 -15.07
C GLY A 201 16.96 -15.14 -16.47
N ARG A 202 17.24 -16.36 -16.96
CA ARG A 202 16.62 -16.89 -18.19
C ARG A 202 15.29 -17.58 -17.88
N VAL A 203 14.39 -17.55 -18.85
CA VAL A 203 13.11 -18.26 -18.83
C VAL A 203 13.37 -19.76 -18.64
N ALA A 204 12.75 -20.34 -17.62
CA ALA A 204 12.92 -21.73 -17.20
C ALA A 204 12.10 -22.66 -18.11
N LYS A 205 12.71 -23.08 -19.24
CA LYS A 205 12.09 -23.86 -20.34
C LYS A 205 10.90 -23.12 -20.97
N ALA A 206 10.56 -23.46 -22.22
CA ALA A 206 9.44 -22.86 -22.97
C ALA A 206 8.07 -23.32 -22.41
N GLY A 207 7.83 -23.12 -21.12
CA GLY A 207 6.55 -23.33 -20.46
C GLY A 207 5.67 -22.09 -20.65
N LYS A 208 4.37 -22.30 -20.85
CA LYS A 208 3.39 -21.22 -20.93
C LYS A 208 3.50 -20.31 -19.71
N ALA A 209 3.38 -19.00 -19.92
CA ALA A 209 3.30 -18.03 -18.83
C ALA A 209 2.30 -18.49 -17.76
N ASN A 210 2.61 -18.20 -16.49
CA ASN A 210 1.70 -18.51 -15.39
C ASN A 210 0.32 -17.91 -15.71
N PRO A 211 -0.75 -18.72 -15.80
CA PRO A 211 -2.07 -18.25 -16.23
C PRO A 211 -2.66 -17.13 -15.37
N TRP A 212 -2.22 -17.01 -14.12
CA TRP A 212 -2.77 -16.10 -13.12
C TRP A 212 -1.97 -14.79 -13.00
N SER A 213 -0.65 -14.85 -13.14
CA SER A 213 0.20 -13.64 -13.15
C SER A 213 0.46 -13.11 -14.55
N GLY A 214 0.31 -13.95 -15.59
CA GLY A 214 0.76 -13.68 -16.95
C GLY A 214 2.27 -13.67 -17.11
N GLU A 215 3.03 -14.05 -16.07
CA GLU A 215 4.50 -13.98 -16.07
C GLU A 215 5.14 -15.30 -16.48
N GLU A 216 6.23 -15.20 -17.24
CA GLU A 216 7.12 -16.32 -17.51
C GLU A 216 7.82 -16.79 -16.22
N SER A 217 8.10 -18.09 -16.13
CA SER A 217 8.91 -18.63 -15.05
C SER A 217 10.39 -18.37 -15.32
N TYR A 218 11.12 -17.78 -14.37
CA TYR A 218 12.55 -17.48 -14.50
C TYR A 218 13.37 -18.35 -13.55
N SER A 219 14.54 -18.81 -14.02
CA SER A 219 15.50 -19.55 -13.19
C SER A 219 16.55 -18.61 -12.60
N PHE A 220 16.78 -18.69 -11.28
CA PHE A 220 17.74 -17.85 -10.57
C PHE A 220 18.72 -18.69 -9.76
N CYS A 221 19.98 -18.29 -9.73
CA CYS A 221 21.00 -19.00 -8.95
C CYS A 221 20.99 -18.65 -7.44
N SER A 222 20.26 -17.60 -7.04
CA SER A 222 20.11 -17.18 -5.65
C SER A 222 18.88 -16.30 -5.44
N GLN A 223 18.46 -16.13 -4.19
CA GLN A 223 17.39 -15.18 -3.84
C GLN A 223 17.78 -13.73 -4.14
N LEU A 224 19.06 -13.36 -3.98
CA LEU A 224 19.53 -12.04 -4.38
C LEU A 224 19.30 -11.81 -5.89
N CYS A 225 19.58 -12.81 -6.72
CA CYS A 225 19.33 -12.72 -8.16
C CYS A 225 17.84 -12.58 -8.49
N ARG A 226 16.98 -13.36 -7.83
CA ARG A 226 15.51 -13.25 -7.97
C ARG A 226 15.02 -11.84 -7.63
N TRP A 227 15.40 -11.32 -6.46
CA TRP A 227 14.92 -10.00 -6.01
C TRP A 227 15.55 -8.84 -6.77
N THR A 228 16.77 -9.00 -7.28
CA THR A 228 17.38 -7.99 -8.16
C THR A 228 16.69 -7.95 -9.52
N HIS A 229 16.25 -9.10 -10.04
CA HIS A 229 15.40 -9.14 -11.23
C HIS A 229 14.01 -8.53 -10.95
N GLU A 230 13.43 -8.77 -9.77
CA GLU A 230 12.18 -8.10 -9.36
C GLU A 230 12.34 -6.57 -9.27
N LEU A 231 13.48 -6.08 -8.75
CA LEU A 231 13.83 -4.66 -8.76
C LEU A 231 13.91 -4.09 -10.19
N TYR A 232 14.46 -4.86 -11.13
CA TYR A 232 14.47 -4.49 -12.55
C TYR A 232 13.05 -4.34 -13.10
N LYS A 233 12.19 -5.35 -12.91
CA LYS A 233 10.77 -5.30 -13.31
C LYS A 233 10.03 -4.12 -12.69
N PHE A 234 10.31 -3.79 -11.43
CA PHE A 234 9.72 -2.63 -10.77
C PHE A 234 10.21 -1.31 -11.38
N SER A 235 11.51 -1.22 -11.68
CA SER A 235 12.12 -0.02 -12.27
C SER A 235 11.57 0.33 -13.66
N GLU A 236 11.13 -0.67 -14.43
CA GLU A 236 10.49 -0.44 -15.74
C GLU A 236 9.10 0.19 -15.65
N LEU A 237 8.47 0.19 -14.46
CA LEU A 237 7.12 0.71 -14.25
C LEU A 237 7.08 2.14 -13.68
N ILE A 238 8.23 2.73 -13.30
CA ILE A 238 8.32 4.01 -12.56
C ILE A 238 9.28 5.04 -13.18
#